data_AF-K9UGY2-F1
#
_entry.id   AF-K9UGY2-F1
#
_cell.length_a   1.000
_cell.length_b   1.000
_cell.length_c   1.000
_cell.angle_alpha   90.00
_cell.angle_beta   90.00
_cell.angle_gamma   90.00
#
_symmetry.space_group_name_H-M   'P 1'
#
loop_
_entity.id
_entity.type
_entity.pdbx_description
1 polymer ?
#
loop_
_entity_poly.entity_id
_entity_poly.type
_entity_poly.pdbx_seq_one_letter_code
_entity_poly.pdbx_strand_id
1 'polypeptide(L)'
;MDIQIGKGKTARRAYGFDEIALVPSGKTLDPSLADTSWQIGGVKRDIPIIASAMDGVVDVRMAIELSKLGALGVLNLEGLQTRYEDPNPILDRIAAIGNDGFVTLMQELYAEPIKPELIERRIAEIKAGGGIAAVSATPAGAARFGDAVAKAGANLFFIQATVVSTEFLAPDGIQPLNLAKFCAEMPMPVVLGNCVTYDITLELMQAGAAAVLVGIGPGAACTSRGVLGVGIPQATAVADCAAARDEFFKQTGKYIPVIADGGLVTGGDICKCIACGADGVMIGSPFARAAEAPGRGFHWGMATPSPVLPRGTRIKVGTTGSLEQILRGPAKLDDGTHNLLGALQTSMGTLGAKTIKEMQQVEVVIAPSLLTEGKVYQKAQQLGMGK
;
A
#
# COMPACT_ATOMS: atom_id res chain seq x y z
N MET A 1 -21.13 -17.86 -6.05
CA MET A 1 -22.53 -18.12 -5.65
C MET A 1 -22.98 -16.97 -4.79
N ASP A 2 -24.11 -16.36 -5.13
CA ASP A 2 -24.72 -15.31 -4.32
C ASP A 2 -25.55 -15.95 -3.20
N ILE A 3 -25.39 -15.42 -1.99
CA ILE A 3 -26.10 -15.81 -0.77
C ILE A 3 -27.25 -14.83 -0.56
N GLN A 4 -28.44 -15.33 -0.24
CA GLN A 4 -29.57 -14.47 0.10
C GLN A 4 -29.42 -13.92 1.53
N ILE A 5 -29.39 -12.60 1.68
CA ILE A 5 -29.46 -11.94 3.00
C ILE A 5 -30.92 -11.83 3.44
N GLY A 6 -31.81 -11.48 2.51
CA GLY A 6 -33.24 -11.36 2.74
C GLY A 6 -34.00 -11.30 1.41
N LYS A 7 -35.32 -11.13 1.46
CA LYS A 7 -36.19 -11.20 0.26
C LYS A 7 -35.79 -10.24 -0.87
N GLY A 8 -35.20 -9.09 -0.55
CA GLY A 8 -34.79 -8.06 -1.54
C GLY A 8 -33.28 -7.83 -1.64
N LYS A 9 -32.43 -8.71 -1.07
CA LYS A 9 -30.97 -8.49 -1.08
C LYS A 9 -30.20 -9.81 -1.11
N THR A 10 -29.25 -9.87 -2.02
CA THR A 10 -28.22 -10.91 -2.09
C THR A 10 -26.86 -10.32 -1.75
N ALA A 11 -25.92 -11.19 -1.39
CA ALA A 11 -24.52 -10.85 -1.20
C ALA A 11 -23.64 -11.99 -1.68
N ARG A 12 -22.52 -11.64 -2.30
CA ARG A 12 -21.45 -12.59 -2.58
C ARG A 12 -20.54 -12.74 -1.35
N ARG A 13 -20.04 -13.95 -1.11
CA ARG A 13 -18.97 -14.18 -0.11
C ARG A 13 -17.67 -13.57 -0.63
N ALA A 14 -16.92 -12.92 0.25
CA ALA A 14 -15.58 -12.43 0.01
C ALA A 14 -14.66 -12.90 1.15
N TYR A 15 -13.36 -13.02 0.86
CA TYR A 15 -12.37 -13.66 1.72
C TYR A 15 -11.20 -12.72 2.03
N GLY A 16 -10.78 -12.70 3.30
CA GLY A 16 -9.53 -12.09 3.74
C GLY A 16 -8.35 -13.07 3.66
N PHE A 17 -7.14 -12.58 3.90
CA PHE A 17 -5.95 -13.44 3.89
C PHE A 17 -5.89 -14.43 5.05
N ASP A 18 -6.60 -14.18 6.15
CA ASP A 18 -6.68 -15.08 7.29
C ASP A 18 -7.57 -16.31 7.03
N GLU A 19 -8.34 -16.28 5.94
CA GLU A 19 -9.27 -17.34 5.56
C GLU A 19 -8.69 -18.27 4.48
N ILE A 20 -7.46 -18.04 4.02
CA ILE A 20 -6.86 -18.78 2.90
C ILE A 20 -5.45 -19.29 3.24
N ALA A 21 -5.04 -20.35 2.55
CA ALA A 21 -3.69 -20.90 2.60
C ALA A 21 -3.16 -21.21 1.19
N LEU A 22 -1.84 -21.27 1.04
CA LEU A 22 -1.15 -21.62 -0.20
C LEU A 22 -0.77 -23.10 -0.17
N VAL A 23 -0.95 -23.80 -1.30
CA VAL A 23 -0.72 -25.24 -1.40
C VAL A 23 0.60 -25.51 -2.12
N PRO A 24 1.56 -26.25 -1.49
CA PRO A 24 2.77 -26.69 -2.16
C PRO A 24 2.48 -27.53 -3.40
N SER A 25 3.26 -27.28 -4.46
CA SER A 25 3.22 -28.12 -5.67
C SER A 25 4.12 -29.34 -5.52
N GLY A 26 4.12 -30.24 -6.51
CA GLY A 26 5.04 -31.38 -6.57
C GLY A 26 6.51 -31.01 -6.79
N LYS A 27 6.84 -29.72 -6.86
CA LYS A 27 8.19 -29.19 -7.10
C LYS A 27 8.53 -28.13 -6.06
N THR A 28 9.74 -28.18 -5.55
CA THR A 28 10.35 -27.10 -4.74
C THR A 28 11.56 -26.52 -5.47
N LEU A 29 11.99 -25.34 -5.04
CA LEU A 29 13.23 -24.71 -5.48
C LEU A 29 13.98 -24.08 -4.31
N ASP A 30 15.29 -23.95 -4.45
CA ASP A 30 16.10 -23.19 -3.50
C ASP A 30 15.65 -21.72 -3.52
N PRO A 31 15.38 -21.07 -2.36
CA PRO A 31 14.91 -19.69 -2.30
C PRO A 31 15.78 -18.68 -3.06
N SER A 32 17.08 -18.94 -3.23
CA SER A 32 17.98 -18.10 -4.02
C SER A 32 17.66 -18.07 -5.52
N LEU A 33 16.88 -19.04 -6.02
CA LEU A 33 16.42 -19.10 -7.40
C LEU A 33 15.14 -18.28 -7.64
N ALA A 34 14.49 -17.78 -6.58
CA ALA A 34 13.26 -16.99 -6.68
C ALA A 34 13.56 -15.55 -7.15
N ASP A 35 13.06 -15.22 -8.34
CA ASP A 35 13.08 -13.88 -8.90
C ASP A 35 11.84 -13.10 -8.44
N THR A 36 12.09 -12.12 -7.57
CA THR A 36 11.08 -11.22 -7.01
C THR A 36 11.06 -9.87 -7.69
N SER A 37 11.88 -9.67 -8.73
CA SER A 37 11.96 -8.41 -9.45
C SER A 37 10.65 -8.08 -10.15
N TRP A 38 10.36 -6.79 -10.24
CA TRP A 38 9.13 -6.27 -10.82
C TRP A 38 9.35 -4.86 -11.37
N GLN A 39 8.35 -4.33 -12.07
CA GLN A 39 8.42 -2.97 -12.62
C GLN A 39 7.08 -2.25 -12.59
N ILE A 40 7.12 -0.94 -12.37
CA ILE A 40 5.97 -0.03 -12.50
C ILE A 40 6.34 1.08 -13.45
N GLY A 41 5.63 1.23 -14.57
CA GLY A 41 5.89 2.32 -15.53
C GLY A 41 7.36 2.40 -16.00
N GLY A 42 8.05 1.26 -16.11
CA GLY A 42 9.47 1.19 -16.46
C GLY A 42 10.46 1.35 -15.30
N VAL A 43 9.98 1.70 -14.10
CA VAL A 43 10.80 1.72 -12.87
C VAL A 43 10.92 0.30 -12.34
N LYS A 44 12.06 -0.36 -12.61
CA LYS A 44 12.38 -1.70 -12.11
C LYS A 44 12.83 -1.68 -10.67
N ARG A 45 12.35 -2.58 -9.82
CA ARG A 45 12.77 -2.79 -8.41
C ARG A 45 12.98 -4.29 -8.16
N ASP A 46 13.84 -4.62 -7.20
CA ASP A 46 14.13 -6.01 -6.84
C ASP A 46 13.12 -6.59 -5.86
N ILE A 47 12.47 -5.72 -5.07
CA ILE A 47 11.54 -6.13 -4.02
C ILE A 47 10.13 -5.59 -4.36
N PRO A 48 9.10 -6.44 -4.44
CA PRO A 48 7.72 -6.09 -4.78
C PRO A 48 6.95 -5.47 -3.61
N ILE A 49 7.63 -4.59 -2.86
CA ILE A 49 7.11 -3.96 -1.65
C ILE A 49 7.31 -2.45 -1.72
N ILE A 50 6.24 -1.71 -1.52
CA ILE A 50 6.17 -0.25 -1.45
C ILE A 50 5.82 0.16 -0.02
N ALA A 51 6.54 1.13 0.54
CA ALA A 51 6.13 1.78 1.78
C ALA A 51 5.04 2.82 1.51
N SER A 52 3.92 2.71 2.23
CA SER A 52 2.74 3.55 2.04
C SER A 52 3.05 5.05 2.22
N ALA A 53 2.38 5.89 1.42
CA ALA A 53 2.44 7.34 1.51
C ALA A 53 1.79 7.86 2.80
N MET A 54 2.49 7.77 3.92
CA MET A 54 2.01 8.19 5.23
C MET A 54 3.14 8.84 6.01
N ASP A 55 2.87 9.96 6.67
CA ASP A 55 3.89 10.78 7.35
C ASP A 55 4.59 10.07 8.51
N GLY A 56 3.96 9.03 9.08
CA GLY A 56 4.58 8.16 10.08
C GLY A 56 5.46 7.05 9.48
N VAL A 57 5.48 6.88 8.16
CA VAL A 57 6.15 5.79 7.45
C VAL A 57 7.26 6.30 6.54
N VAL A 58 6.99 7.28 5.69
CA VAL A 58 7.93 7.75 4.66
C VAL A 58 8.19 9.25 4.81
N ASP A 59 9.44 9.57 5.13
CA ASP A 59 10.07 10.87 4.89
C ASP A 59 11.09 10.75 3.74
N VAL A 60 11.78 11.85 3.43
CA VAL A 60 12.86 11.88 2.41
C VAL A 60 13.91 10.80 2.67
N ARG A 61 14.36 10.65 3.93
CA ARG A 61 15.38 9.67 4.31
C ARG A 61 14.90 8.24 4.05
N MET A 62 13.70 7.90 4.49
CA MET A 62 13.09 6.58 4.27
C MET A 62 12.93 6.27 2.78
N ALA A 63 12.51 7.23 1.96
CA ALA A 63 12.39 7.03 0.51
C ALA A 63 13.74 6.69 -0.14
N ILE A 64 14.83 7.35 0.29
CA ILE A 64 16.19 7.08 -0.17
C ILE A 64 16.64 5.68 0.28
N GLU A 65 16.50 5.36 1.57
CA GLU A 65 16.95 4.07 2.12
C GLU A 65 16.19 2.88 1.53
N LEU A 66 14.86 2.99 1.37
CA LEU A 66 14.05 1.98 0.66
C LEU A 66 14.53 1.76 -0.77
N SER A 67 14.88 2.84 -1.47
CA SER A 67 15.38 2.75 -2.85
C SER A 67 16.72 2.02 -2.92
N LYS A 68 17.65 2.29 -2.00
CA LYS A 68 18.95 1.59 -1.90
C LYS A 68 18.77 0.11 -1.56
N LEU A 69 17.78 -0.21 -0.74
CA LEU A 69 17.41 -1.59 -0.41
C LEU A 69 16.62 -2.29 -1.52
N GLY A 70 16.38 -1.65 -2.68
CA GLY A 70 15.71 -2.27 -3.83
C GLY A 70 14.17 -2.29 -3.75
N ALA A 71 13.59 -1.61 -2.75
CA ALA A 71 12.16 -1.38 -2.61
C ALA A 71 11.78 0.05 -3.06
N LEU A 72 10.56 0.49 -2.75
CA LEU A 72 10.09 1.85 -3.04
C LEU A 72 9.47 2.49 -1.80
N GLY A 73 9.71 3.77 -1.56
CA GLY A 73 8.97 4.58 -0.60
C GLY A 73 8.22 5.70 -1.32
N VAL A 74 6.96 5.93 -0.96
CA VAL A 74 6.14 6.99 -1.57
C VAL A 74 5.95 8.12 -0.57
N LEU A 75 6.29 9.34 -0.96
CA LEU A 75 6.12 10.52 -0.13
C LEU A 75 4.68 11.04 -0.21
N ASN A 76 4.04 11.33 0.91
CA ASN A 76 2.71 11.96 0.94
C ASN A 76 2.83 13.47 0.69
N LEU A 77 2.35 13.97 -0.45
CA LEU A 77 2.41 15.40 -0.80
C LEU A 77 1.38 16.24 -0.06
N GLU A 78 0.36 15.63 0.50
CA GLU A 78 -0.63 16.31 1.34
C GLU A 78 -0.32 16.15 2.84
N GLY A 79 0.86 15.60 3.13
CA GLY A 79 1.38 15.32 4.45
C GLY A 79 2.15 16.47 5.10
N LEU A 80 2.93 16.14 6.13
CA LEU A 80 3.72 17.10 6.90
C LEU A 80 4.96 17.56 6.14
N GLN A 81 5.55 16.68 5.32
CA GLN A 81 6.80 16.90 4.58
C GLN A 81 6.76 18.09 3.62
N THR A 82 5.56 18.49 3.20
CA THR A 82 5.28 19.56 2.23
C THR A 82 4.50 20.72 2.85
N ARG A 83 4.20 20.68 4.15
CA ARG A 83 3.57 21.76 4.91
C ARG A 83 4.57 22.50 5.78
N TYR A 84 5.58 21.77 6.28
CA TYR A 84 6.57 22.28 7.23
C TYR A 84 8.00 22.19 6.68
N GLU A 85 8.77 23.25 6.92
CA GLU A 85 10.21 23.32 6.62
C GLU A 85 10.97 22.19 7.34
N ASP A 86 10.71 22.03 8.64
CA ASP A 86 11.12 20.89 9.45
C ASP A 86 9.88 20.20 10.04
N PRO A 87 9.53 18.98 9.59
CA PRO A 87 8.40 18.23 10.11
C PRO A 87 8.71 17.54 11.46
N ASN A 88 9.95 17.47 11.93
CA ASN A 88 10.30 16.71 13.15
C ASN A 88 9.60 17.22 14.42
N PRO A 89 9.58 18.53 14.72
CA PRO A 89 8.85 19.04 15.89
C PRO A 89 7.35 18.73 15.83
N ILE A 90 6.78 18.66 14.63
CA ILE A 90 5.37 18.33 14.41
C ILE A 90 5.12 16.84 14.66
N LEU A 91 6.00 15.97 14.15
CA LEU A 91 5.98 14.53 14.42
C LEU A 91 6.12 14.24 15.91
N ASP A 92 6.98 14.97 16.63
CA ASP A 92 7.18 14.80 18.06
C ASP A 92 5.92 15.20 18.86
N ARG A 93 5.23 16.28 18.46
CA ARG A 93 3.90 16.64 19.01
C ARG A 93 2.87 15.53 18.79
N ILE A 94 2.81 14.98 17.57
CA ILE A 94 1.90 13.88 17.22
C ILE A 94 2.23 12.62 18.01
N ALA A 95 3.50 12.34 18.32
CA ALA A 95 3.90 11.18 19.11
C ALA A 95 3.56 11.38 20.60
N ALA A 96 3.71 12.59 21.13
CA ALA A 96 3.55 12.90 22.54
C ALA A 96 2.09 13.03 23.02
N ILE A 97 1.15 13.40 22.13
CA ILE A 97 -0.25 13.61 22.52
C ILE A 97 -0.90 12.31 23.03
N GLY A 98 -1.83 12.42 23.98
CA GLY A 98 -2.70 11.32 24.39
C GLY A 98 -3.71 10.92 23.30
N ASN A 99 -4.57 9.95 23.58
CA ASN A 99 -5.67 9.61 22.66
C ASN A 99 -6.73 10.72 22.64
N ASP A 100 -6.98 11.34 23.80
CA ASP A 100 -7.83 12.51 23.92
C ASP A 100 -7.19 13.70 23.20
N GLY A 101 -7.94 14.35 22.31
CA GLY A 101 -7.45 15.49 21.53
C GLY A 101 -6.60 15.14 20.31
N PHE A 102 -6.28 13.86 20.06
CA PHE A 102 -5.47 13.46 18.90
C PHE A 102 -6.08 13.93 17.56
N VAL A 103 -7.38 13.71 17.35
CA VAL A 103 -8.05 14.10 16.10
C VAL A 103 -8.01 15.61 15.90
N THR A 104 -8.30 16.38 16.95
CA THR A 104 -8.25 17.85 16.91
C THR A 104 -6.85 18.35 16.59
N LEU A 105 -5.82 17.78 17.21
CA LEU A 105 -4.42 18.12 16.90
C LEU A 105 -4.09 17.79 15.43
N MET A 106 -4.51 16.64 14.92
CA MET A 106 -4.26 16.28 13.52
C MET A 106 -4.93 17.26 12.55
N GLN A 107 -6.17 17.68 12.83
CA GLN A 107 -6.86 18.68 12.02
C GLN A 107 -6.16 20.05 12.06
N GLU A 108 -5.69 20.48 13.24
CA GLU A 108 -4.89 21.71 13.39
C GLU A 108 -3.60 21.64 12.57
N LEU A 109 -2.81 20.58 12.76
CA LEU A 109 -1.50 20.44 12.14
C LEU A 109 -1.56 20.30 10.61
N TYR A 110 -2.61 19.68 10.08
CA TYR A 110 -2.79 19.51 8.64
C TYR A 110 -3.61 20.64 7.99
N ALA A 111 -4.06 21.64 8.76
CA ALA A 111 -4.64 22.86 8.22
C ALA A 111 -3.58 23.79 7.60
N GLU A 112 -2.31 23.69 8.04
CA GLU A 112 -1.19 24.44 7.44
C GLU A 112 -1.11 24.16 5.94
N PRO A 113 -1.11 25.18 5.06
CA PRO A 113 -1.13 24.96 3.61
C PRO A 113 0.06 24.16 3.10
N ILE A 114 -0.19 23.34 2.07
CA ILE A 114 0.87 22.68 1.30
C ILE A 114 1.65 23.74 0.50
N LYS A 115 2.97 23.66 0.56
CA LYS A 115 3.93 24.58 -0.05
C LYS A 115 4.55 23.95 -1.30
N PRO A 116 4.23 24.42 -2.52
CA PRO A 116 4.77 23.86 -3.76
C PRO A 116 6.32 23.83 -3.80
N GLU A 117 6.97 24.83 -3.22
CA GLU A 117 8.43 24.88 -3.10
C GLU A 117 8.99 23.73 -2.25
N LEU A 118 8.25 23.27 -1.24
CA LEU A 118 8.62 22.08 -0.47
C LEU A 118 8.43 20.80 -1.28
N ILE A 119 7.39 20.71 -2.11
CA ILE A 119 7.22 19.57 -3.03
C ILE A 119 8.45 19.44 -3.94
N GLU A 120 8.84 20.54 -4.59
CA GLU A 120 10.01 20.57 -5.47
C GLU A 120 11.29 20.19 -4.70
N ARG A 121 11.46 20.76 -3.51
CA ARG A 121 12.64 20.50 -2.68
C ARG A 121 12.73 19.04 -2.21
N ARG A 122 11.64 18.44 -1.71
CA ARG A 122 11.66 17.04 -1.24
C ARG A 122 11.96 16.07 -2.38
N ILE A 123 11.39 16.30 -3.56
CA ILE A 123 11.70 15.49 -4.76
C ILE A 123 13.19 15.61 -5.11
N ALA A 124 13.73 16.82 -5.12
CA ALA A 124 15.15 17.06 -5.39
C ALA A 124 16.06 16.39 -4.35
N GLU A 125 15.74 16.49 -3.06
CA GLU A 125 16.48 15.84 -1.96
C GLU A 125 16.51 14.31 -2.11
N ILE A 126 15.37 13.68 -2.43
CA ILE A 126 15.30 12.23 -2.66
C ILE A 126 16.21 11.83 -3.82
N LYS A 127 16.13 12.54 -4.95
CA LYS A 127 16.94 12.25 -6.15
C LYS A 127 18.42 12.48 -5.91
N ALA A 128 18.79 13.57 -5.23
CA ALA A 128 20.18 13.87 -4.87
C ALA A 128 20.77 12.79 -3.95
N GLY A 129 19.94 12.18 -3.10
CA GLY A 129 20.31 11.02 -2.28
C GLY A 129 20.38 9.68 -3.04
N GLY A 130 20.15 9.68 -4.36
CA GLY A 130 20.12 8.47 -5.19
C GLY A 130 18.83 7.65 -5.05
N GLY A 131 17.79 8.22 -4.45
CA GLY A 131 16.48 7.57 -4.29
C GLY A 131 15.58 7.72 -5.51
N ILE A 132 14.55 6.87 -5.58
CA ILE A 132 13.43 7.02 -6.50
C ILE A 132 12.41 7.96 -5.86
N ALA A 133 12.22 9.13 -6.46
CA ALA A 133 11.21 10.09 -6.02
C ALA A 133 9.82 9.66 -6.48
N ALA A 134 9.16 8.81 -5.70
CA ALA A 134 7.74 8.50 -5.83
C ALA A 134 6.93 9.37 -4.87
N VAL A 135 5.85 9.97 -5.37
CA VAL A 135 5.02 10.92 -4.61
C VAL A 135 3.54 10.58 -4.74
N SER A 136 2.73 10.90 -3.74
CA SER A 136 1.30 10.62 -3.70
C SER A 136 0.48 11.87 -3.40
N ALA A 137 -0.64 12.04 -4.11
CA ALA A 137 -1.66 13.03 -3.79
C ALA A 137 -3.06 12.46 -4.12
N THR A 138 -4.10 13.01 -3.50
CA THR A 138 -5.48 12.80 -3.90
C THR A 138 -5.75 13.38 -5.30
N PRO A 139 -6.85 13.03 -5.98
CA PRO A 139 -7.20 13.66 -7.26
C PRO A 139 -7.25 15.19 -7.21
N ALA A 140 -7.74 15.78 -6.11
CA ALA A 140 -7.75 17.23 -5.92
C ALA A 140 -6.32 17.79 -5.72
N GLY A 141 -5.49 17.09 -4.96
CA GLY A 141 -4.08 17.44 -4.79
C GLY A 141 -3.30 17.34 -6.10
N ALA A 142 -3.52 16.30 -6.90
CA ALA A 142 -2.89 16.11 -8.21
C ALA A 142 -3.28 17.22 -9.20
N ALA A 143 -4.55 17.62 -9.23
CA ALA A 143 -5.00 18.76 -10.04
C ALA A 143 -4.31 20.08 -9.64
N ARG A 144 -4.02 20.26 -8.35
CA ARG A 144 -3.43 21.50 -7.83
C ARG A 144 -1.90 21.53 -7.90
N PHE A 145 -1.23 20.39 -7.70
CA PHE A 145 0.22 20.32 -7.52
C PHE A 145 0.93 19.52 -8.62
N GLY A 146 0.20 19.04 -9.63
CA GLY A 146 0.72 18.32 -10.80
C GLY A 146 1.93 19.00 -11.43
N ASP A 147 1.82 20.30 -11.71
CA ASP A 147 2.87 21.09 -12.35
C ASP A 147 4.16 21.16 -11.52
N ALA A 148 4.04 21.31 -10.19
CA ALA A 148 5.20 21.34 -9.30
C ALA A 148 5.92 19.97 -9.29
N VAL A 149 5.17 18.87 -9.29
CA VAL A 149 5.71 17.51 -9.39
C VAL A 149 6.37 17.26 -10.74
N ALA A 150 5.75 17.69 -11.84
CA ALA A 150 6.28 17.61 -13.19
C ALA A 150 7.60 18.39 -13.33
N LYS A 151 7.62 19.64 -12.85
CA LYS A 151 8.80 20.50 -12.86
C LYS A 151 9.96 19.92 -12.05
N ALA A 152 9.68 19.34 -10.88
CA ALA A 152 10.69 18.69 -10.05
C ALA A 152 11.19 17.35 -10.63
N GLY A 153 10.42 16.77 -11.55
CA GLY A 153 10.75 15.52 -12.23
C GLY A 153 10.72 14.32 -11.29
N ALA A 154 9.61 14.10 -10.58
CA ALA A 154 9.38 12.85 -9.85
C ALA A 154 9.46 11.64 -10.79
N ASN A 155 9.84 10.48 -10.26
CA ASN A 155 9.94 9.24 -11.01
C ASN A 155 8.59 8.53 -11.18
N LEU A 156 7.69 8.67 -10.20
CA LEU A 156 6.34 8.10 -10.21
C LEU A 156 5.38 9.05 -9.49
N PHE A 157 4.15 9.16 -10.01
CA PHE A 157 3.08 9.91 -9.34
C PHE A 157 1.93 8.95 -9.01
N PHE A 158 1.62 8.80 -7.73
CA PHE A 158 0.47 8.08 -7.23
C PHE A 158 -0.72 9.04 -7.05
N ILE A 159 -1.81 8.83 -7.78
CA ILE A 159 -3.10 9.43 -7.46
C ILE A 159 -3.82 8.46 -6.53
N GLN A 160 -3.88 8.82 -5.24
CA GLN A 160 -4.37 7.95 -4.18
C GLN A 160 -5.51 8.61 -3.39
N ALA A 161 -6.67 7.96 -3.35
CA ALA A 161 -7.74 8.27 -2.42
C ALA A 161 -8.37 6.97 -1.88
N THR A 162 -9.30 7.09 -0.93
CA THR A 162 -10.04 5.90 -0.45
C THR A 162 -10.75 5.20 -1.60
N VAL A 163 -11.36 5.95 -2.50
CA VAL A 163 -11.96 5.44 -3.73
C VAL A 163 -11.58 6.41 -4.83
N VAL A 164 -11.09 5.90 -5.96
CA VAL A 164 -10.89 6.68 -7.18
C VAL A 164 -11.77 6.09 -8.28
N SER A 165 -12.51 6.96 -8.96
CA SER A 165 -13.33 6.66 -10.13
C SER A 165 -12.90 7.54 -11.29
N THR A 166 -13.12 7.07 -12.52
CA THR A 166 -12.92 7.86 -13.74
C THR A 166 -14.03 8.90 -13.93
N GLU A 167 -15.22 8.61 -13.41
CA GLU A 167 -16.37 9.52 -13.40
C GLU A 167 -16.57 10.12 -11.99
N PHE A 168 -16.29 11.41 -11.85
CA PHE A 168 -16.57 12.17 -10.62
C PHE A 168 -17.56 13.29 -10.91
N LEU A 169 -18.69 13.27 -10.21
CA LEU A 169 -19.70 14.32 -10.28
C LEU A 169 -19.36 15.41 -9.26
N ALA A 170 -19.00 16.58 -9.75
CA ALA A 170 -18.71 17.75 -8.93
C ALA A 170 -19.88 18.75 -9.00
N PRO A 171 -20.12 19.56 -7.94
CA PRO A 171 -20.97 20.73 -8.03
C PRO A 171 -20.52 21.70 -9.12
N ASP A 172 -21.44 22.54 -9.59
CA ASP A 172 -21.15 23.58 -10.59
C ASP A 172 -19.95 24.45 -10.17
N GLY A 173 -19.03 24.67 -11.11
CA GLY A 173 -17.83 25.49 -10.89
C GLY A 173 -16.60 24.74 -10.36
N ILE A 174 -16.74 23.46 -9.97
CA ILE A 174 -15.59 22.60 -9.64
C ILE A 174 -15.28 21.71 -10.85
N GLN A 175 -14.11 21.90 -11.47
CA GLN A 175 -13.67 20.99 -12.54
C GLN A 175 -12.96 19.77 -11.93
N PRO A 176 -13.50 18.55 -12.09
CA PRO A 176 -12.82 17.36 -11.64
C PRO A 176 -11.58 17.07 -12.48
N LEU A 177 -10.62 16.38 -11.85
CA LEU A 177 -9.44 15.91 -12.56
C LEU A 177 -9.84 14.83 -13.59
N ASN A 178 -9.55 15.08 -14.87
CA ASN A 178 -9.65 14.05 -15.89
C ASN A 178 -8.42 13.13 -15.80
N LEU A 179 -8.61 11.93 -15.25
CA LEU A 179 -7.51 10.99 -15.01
C LEU A 179 -6.82 10.55 -16.31
N ALA A 180 -7.57 10.36 -17.39
CA ALA A 180 -6.99 9.93 -18.68
C ALA A 180 -6.08 11.01 -19.27
N LYS A 181 -6.56 12.26 -19.28
CA LYS A 181 -5.76 13.41 -19.69
C LYS A 181 -4.52 13.57 -18.81
N PHE A 182 -4.68 13.46 -17.49
CA PHE A 182 -3.56 13.58 -16.56
C PHE A 182 -2.50 12.50 -16.78
N CYS A 183 -2.89 11.23 -16.94
CA CYS A 183 -1.94 10.15 -17.23
C CYS A 183 -1.21 10.34 -18.57
N ALA A 184 -1.87 10.94 -19.56
CA ALA A 184 -1.26 11.22 -20.87
C ALA A 184 -0.31 12.43 -20.87
N GLU A 185 -0.58 13.46 -20.06
CA GLU A 185 0.19 14.71 -20.04
C GLU A 185 1.37 14.70 -19.06
N MET A 186 1.29 13.91 -17.98
CA MET A 186 2.37 13.86 -17.00
C MET A 186 3.64 13.23 -17.59
N PRO A 187 4.84 13.82 -17.36
CA PRO A 187 6.10 13.32 -17.93
C PRO A 187 6.63 12.05 -17.25
N MET A 188 5.94 11.56 -16.22
CA MET A 188 6.27 10.33 -15.51
C MET A 188 5.04 9.41 -15.43
N PRO A 189 5.24 8.10 -15.21
CA PRO A 189 4.14 7.17 -15.06
C PRO A 189 3.26 7.49 -13.84
N VAL A 190 1.94 7.37 -14.04
CA VAL A 190 0.94 7.66 -13.01
C VAL A 190 0.30 6.36 -12.51
N VAL A 191 0.36 6.12 -11.21
CA VAL A 191 -0.31 5.00 -10.53
C VAL A 191 -1.66 5.48 -10.02
N LEU A 192 -2.74 4.74 -10.28
CA LEU A 192 -4.09 5.16 -9.89
C LEU A 192 -4.70 4.24 -8.83
N GLY A 193 -5.37 4.80 -7.83
CA GLY A 193 -6.22 4.03 -6.94
C GLY A 193 -6.70 4.80 -5.69
N ASN A 194 -7.40 4.18 -4.76
CA ASN A 194 -7.64 2.74 -4.70
C ASN A 194 -8.96 2.35 -5.36
N CYS A 195 -9.01 1.12 -5.88
CA CYS A 195 -10.23 0.43 -6.30
C CYS A 195 -10.30 -0.98 -5.67
N VAL A 196 -11.42 -1.67 -5.84
CA VAL A 196 -11.61 -3.07 -5.36
C VAL A 196 -12.51 -3.91 -6.27
N THR A 197 -12.96 -3.35 -7.39
CA THR A 197 -13.89 -4.01 -8.30
C THR A 197 -13.25 -4.19 -9.67
N TYR A 198 -13.69 -5.23 -10.37
CA TYR A 198 -13.24 -5.54 -11.72
C TYR A 198 -13.42 -4.36 -12.68
N ASP A 199 -14.64 -3.80 -12.76
CA ASP A 199 -14.97 -2.76 -13.75
C ASP A 199 -14.15 -1.48 -13.55
N ILE A 200 -14.06 -0.98 -12.31
CA ILE A 200 -13.28 0.23 -12.01
C ILE A 200 -11.80 0.00 -12.27
N THR A 201 -11.28 -1.21 -12.00
CA THR A 201 -9.89 -1.54 -12.33
C THR A 201 -9.64 -1.44 -13.83
N LEU A 202 -10.56 -1.97 -14.65
CA LEU A 202 -10.47 -1.89 -16.11
C LEU A 202 -10.52 -0.44 -16.60
N GLU A 203 -11.41 0.38 -16.03
CA GLU A 203 -11.51 1.80 -16.36
C GLU A 203 -10.22 2.58 -16.02
N LEU A 204 -9.62 2.34 -14.85
CA LEU A 204 -8.36 2.98 -14.47
C LEU A 204 -7.21 2.58 -15.39
N MET A 205 -7.17 1.30 -15.82
CA MET A 205 -6.21 0.82 -16.82
C MET A 205 -6.42 1.49 -18.19
N GLN A 206 -7.67 1.62 -18.63
CA GLN A 206 -8.03 2.33 -19.86
C GLN A 206 -7.70 3.81 -19.81
N ALA A 207 -7.79 4.43 -18.63
CA ALA A 207 -7.34 5.81 -18.39
C ALA A 207 -5.81 5.98 -18.49
N GLY A 208 -5.03 4.89 -18.62
CA GLY A 208 -3.58 4.97 -18.80
C GLY A 208 -2.78 4.82 -17.51
N ALA A 209 -3.35 4.20 -16.47
CA ALA A 209 -2.61 3.87 -15.26
C ALA A 209 -1.35 3.04 -15.57
N ALA A 210 -0.23 3.42 -14.98
CA ALA A 210 1.03 2.66 -15.02
C ALA A 210 1.02 1.47 -14.04
N ALA A 211 0.16 1.52 -13.03
CA ALA A 211 -0.24 0.44 -12.12
C ALA A 211 -1.54 0.85 -11.41
N VAL A 212 -2.26 -0.11 -10.83
CA VAL A 212 -3.49 0.15 -10.08
C VAL A 212 -3.33 -0.27 -8.61
N LEU A 213 -3.72 0.60 -7.67
CA LEU A 213 -3.78 0.28 -6.24
C LEU A 213 -5.11 -0.36 -5.87
N VAL A 214 -5.06 -1.48 -5.15
CA VAL A 214 -6.22 -2.26 -4.76
C VAL A 214 -6.35 -2.32 -3.25
N GLY A 215 -7.45 -1.84 -2.71
CA GLY A 215 -7.76 -1.98 -1.28
C GLY A 215 -8.59 -0.85 -0.70
N ILE A 216 -9.71 -1.18 -0.07
CA ILE A 216 -10.59 -0.22 0.62
C ILE A 216 -10.87 -0.69 2.04
N GLY A 217 -10.29 0.04 2.98
CA GLY A 217 -10.44 -0.20 4.42
C GLY A 217 -9.60 -1.29 5.10
N PRO A 218 -8.70 -2.06 4.47
CA PRO A 218 -7.97 -3.11 5.18
C PRO A 218 -6.78 -2.60 6.00
N GLY A 219 -6.35 -1.34 5.81
CA GLY A 219 -5.18 -0.77 6.48
C GLY A 219 -5.35 -0.70 8.00
N ALA A 220 -4.28 -0.99 8.75
CA ALA A 220 -4.30 -1.10 10.21
C ALA A 220 -4.72 0.20 10.94
N ALA A 221 -4.41 1.36 10.37
CA ALA A 221 -4.81 2.67 10.90
C ALA A 221 -6.12 3.21 10.27
N CYS A 222 -6.73 2.46 9.33
CA CYS A 222 -7.94 2.90 8.62
C CYS A 222 -9.20 2.52 9.40
N THR A 223 -10.15 3.44 9.48
CA THR A 223 -11.47 3.17 10.11
C THR A 223 -12.62 3.23 9.10
N SER A 224 -12.34 3.34 7.80
CA SER A 224 -13.36 3.54 6.76
C SER A 224 -14.46 2.47 6.75
N ARG A 225 -14.14 1.19 7.01
CA ARG A 225 -15.15 0.13 7.10
C ARG A 225 -16.12 0.36 8.26
N GLY A 226 -15.62 0.78 9.42
CA GLY A 226 -16.45 1.08 10.58
C GLY A 226 -17.23 2.38 10.44
N VAL A 227 -16.63 3.40 9.83
CA VAL A 227 -17.23 4.74 9.69
C VAL A 227 -18.24 4.80 8.54
N LEU A 228 -17.95 4.13 7.41
CA LEU A 228 -18.75 4.25 6.18
C LEU A 228 -19.44 2.95 5.75
N GLY A 229 -19.07 1.80 6.31
CA GLY A 229 -19.60 0.50 5.86
C GLY A 229 -19.09 0.06 4.49
N VAL A 230 -18.05 0.71 3.93
CA VAL A 230 -17.52 0.42 2.59
C VAL A 230 -16.21 -0.36 2.65
N GLY A 231 -16.09 -1.39 1.82
CA GLY A 231 -14.86 -2.16 1.65
C GLY A 231 -15.11 -3.59 1.18
N ILE A 232 -14.05 -4.22 0.67
CA ILE A 232 -14.04 -5.65 0.29
C ILE A 232 -12.83 -6.31 0.99
N PRO A 233 -12.98 -7.53 1.54
CA PRO A 233 -11.85 -8.33 1.99
C PRO A 233 -10.75 -8.47 0.93
N GLN A 234 -9.49 -8.32 1.36
CA GLN A 234 -8.39 -7.98 0.46
C GLN A 234 -8.05 -9.11 -0.55
N ALA A 235 -8.18 -10.39 -0.17
CA ALA A 235 -7.88 -11.48 -1.10
C ALA A 235 -8.85 -11.48 -2.29
N THR A 236 -10.15 -11.32 -2.02
CA THR A 236 -11.16 -11.19 -3.07
C THR A 236 -10.97 -9.93 -3.91
N ALA A 237 -10.68 -8.79 -3.28
CA ALA A 237 -10.46 -7.54 -4.02
C ALA A 237 -9.28 -7.67 -5.00
N VAL A 238 -8.16 -8.24 -4.55
CA VAL A 238 -6.97 -8.46 -5.38
C VAL A 238 -7.29 -9.42 -6.53
N ALA A 239 -7.97 -10.54 -6.26
CA ALA A 239 -8.33 -11.51 -7.29
C ALA A 239 -9.26 -10.91 -8.37
N ASP A 240 -10.28 -10.13 -7.97
CA ASP A 240 -11.18 -9.46 -8.91
C ASP A 240 -10.43 -8.45 -9.80
N CYS A 241 -9.52 -7.67 -9.22
CA CYS A 241 -8.74 -6.67 -9.94
C CYS A 241 -7.66 -7.32 -10.83
N ALA A 242 -7.09 -8.44 -10.40
CA ALA A 242 -6.17 -9.28 -11.18
C ALA A 242 -6.86 -9.85 -12.42
N ALA A 243 -8.13 -10.27 -12.32
CA ALA A 243 -8.90 -10.71 -13.48
C ALA A 243 -9.11 -9.57 -14.50
N ALA A 244 -9.40 -8.35 -14.04
CA ALA A 244 -9.52 -7.18 -14.92
C ALA A 244 -8.19 -6.87 -15.64
N ARG A 245 -7.08 -6.99 -14.91
CA ARG A 245 -5.72 -6.83 -15.43
C ARG A 245 -5.38 -7.82 -16.53
N ASP A 246 -5.75 -9.09 -16.34
CA ASP A 246 -5.48 -10.15 -17.31
C ASP A 246 -6.37 -10.00 -18.56
N GLU A 247 -7.64 -9.59 -18.41
CA GLU A 247 -8.50 -9.28 -19.55
C GLU A 247 -7.99 -8.06 -20.32
N PHE A 248 -7.58 -6.99 -19.63
CA PHE A 248 -6.98 -5.81 -20.27
C PHE A 248 -5.72 -6.17 -21.06
N PHE A 249 -4.85 -7.02 -20.48
CA PHE A 249 -3.66 -7.51 -21.16
C PHE A 249 -4.01 -8.33 -22.41
N LYS A 250 -5.01 -9.22 -22.32
CA LYS A 250 -5.49 -10.01 -23.45
C LYS A 250 -6.05 -9.14 -24.58
N GLN A 251 -6.75 -8.06 -24.25
CA GLN A 251 -7.34 -7.14 -25.23
C GLN A 251 -6.30 -6.20 -25.89
N THR A 252 -5.29 -5.76 -25.13
CA THR A 252 -4.42 -4.65 -25.56
C THR A 252 -2.94 -5.02 -25.73
N GLY A 253 -2.52 -6.17 -25.22
CA GLY A 253 -1.11 -6.55 -25.08
C GLY A 253 -0.34 -5.75 -24.04
N LYS A 254 -0.97 -4.83 -23.30
CA LYS A 254 -0.33 -3.99 -22.28
C LYS A 254 -0.54 -4.57 -20.89
N TYR A 255 0.55 -4.91 -20.22
CA TYR A 255 0.50 -5.46 -18.87
C TYR A 255 0.62 -4.33 -17.84
N ILE A 256 -0.45 -4.10 -17.06
CA ILE A 256 -0.49 -3.06 -16.01
C ILE A 256 -0.47 -3.74 -14.63
N PRO A 257 0.55 -3.51 -13.78
CA PRO A 257 0.63 -4.15 -12.47
C PRO A 257 -0.54 -3.82 -11.53
N VAL A 258 -0.96 -4.80 -10.74
CA VAL A 258 -1.88 -4.64 -9.60
C VAL A 258 -1.07 -4.60 -8.31
N ILE A 259 -1.24 -3.54 -7.52
CA ILE A 259 -0.57 -3.34 -6.23
C ILE A 259 -1.61 -3.43 -5.13
N ALA A 260 -1.47 -4.40 -4.23
CA ALA A 260 -2.38 -4.51 -3.10
C ALA A 260 -1.96 -3.55 -1.98
N ASP A 261 -2.85 -2.64 -1.60
CA ASP A 261 -2.62 -1.60 -0.58
C ASP A 261 -3.44 -1.84 0.68
N GLY A 262 -2.73 -2.21 1.76
CA GLY A 262 -3.28 -2.38 3.10
C GLY A 262 -3.70 -3.81 3.47
N GLY A 263 -3.83 -4.05 4.79
CA GLY A 263 -4.22 -5.35 5.36
C GLY A 263 -3.10 -6.37 5.50
N LEU A 264 -1.85 -5.96 5.28
CA LEU A 264 -0.68 -6.84 5.26
C LEU A 264 0.23 -6.51 6.45
N VAL A 265 0.56 -7.52 7.25
CA VAL A 265 1.39 -7.34 8.46
C VAL A 265 2.62 -8.22 8.43
N THR A 266 2.51 -9.43 7.89
CA THR A 266 3.56 -10.44 7.89
C THR A 266 4.00 -10.81 6.47
N GLY A 267 5.17 -11.45 6.35
CA GLY A 267 5.62 -12.03 5.08
C GLY A 267 4.60 -13.04 4.49
N GLY A 268 3.92 -13.81 5.34
CA GLY A 268 2.87 -14.73 4.89
C GLY A 268 1.68 -14.03 4.26
N ASP A 269 1.30 -12.83 4.73
CA ASP A 269 0.25 -12.03 4.11
C ASP A 269 0.68 -11.54 2.73
N ILE A 270 1.93 -11.13 2.58
CA ILE A 270 2.51 -10.73 1.29
C ILE A 270 2.47 -11.93 0.31
N CYS A 271 2.91 -13.11 0.74
CA CYS A 271 2.87 -14.31 -0.08
C CYS A 271 1.45 -14.64 -0.57
N LYS A 272 0.47 -14.66 0.36
CA LYS A 272 -0.94 -14.89 0.03
C LYS A 272 -1.46 -13.83 -0.93
N CYS A 273 -1.06 -12.58 -0.75
CA CYS A 273 -1.48 -11.48 -1.60
C CYS A 273 -0.94 -11.58 -3.03
N ILE A 274 0.34 -11.91 -3.19
CA ILE A 274 0.95 -12.13 -4.51
C ILE A 274 0.29 -13.34 -5.18
N ALA A 275 0.07 -14.43 -4.44
CA ALA A 275 -0.65 -15.59 -4.96
C ALA A 275 -2.07 -15.28 -5.44
N CYS A 276 -2.77 -14.35 -4.78
CA CYS A 276 -4.10 -13.89 -5.23
C CYS A 276 -4.08 -13.02 -6.50
N GLY A 277 -2.91 -12.70 -7.06
CA GLY A 277 -2.80 -11.98 -8.33
C GLY A 277 -2.15 -10.60 -8.24
N ALA A 278 -1.68 -10.15 -7.07
CA ALA A 278 -0.92 -8.91 -6.96
C ALA A 278 0.49 -9.07 -7.57
N ASP A 279 0.99 -8.00 -8.19
CA ASP A 279 2.37 -7.89 -8.69
C ASP A 279 3.31 -7.29 -7.65
N GLY A 280 2.75 -6.52 -6.72
CA GLY A 280 3.45 -5.98 -5.57
C GLY A 280 2.46 -5.55 -4.49
N VAL A 281 3.00 -5.13 -3.36
CA VAL A 281 2.21 -4.72 -2.19
C VAL A 281 2.63 -3.34 -1.70
N MET A 282 1.68 -2.57 -1.19
CA MET A 282 1.91 -1.35 -0.45
C MET A 282 1.57 -1.58 1.03
N ILE A 283 2.55 -1.36 1.91
CA ILE A 283 2.43 -1.63 3.35
C ILE A 283 2.88 -0.43 4.18
N GLY A 284 2.15 -0.18 5.28
CA GLY A 284 2.40 0.95 6.17
C GLY A 284 2.91 0.52 7.54
N SER A 285 2.07 -0.19 8.32
CA SER A 285 2.37 -0.53 9.70
C SER A 285 3.63 -1.37 9.90
N PRO A 286 4.06 -2.29 9.02
CA PRO A 286 5.35 -2.96 9.18
C PRO A 286 6.53 -2.01 9.11
N PHE A 287 6.55 -1.07 8.15
CA PHE A 287 7.62 -0.09 8.02
C PHE A 287 7.58 0.99 9.10
N ALA A 288 6.41 1.31 9.64
CA ALA A 288 6.31 2.19 10.82
C ALA A 288 7.02 1.62 12.07
N ARG A 289 7.38 0.32 12.07
CA ARG A 289 8.16 -0.33 13.13
C ARG A 289 9.68 -0.24 12.93
N ALA A 290 10.14 0.32 11.82
CA ALA A 290 11.56 0.55 11.58
C ALA A 290 12.09 1.64 12.54
N ALA A 291 13.33 1.53 12.97
CA ALA A 291 14.01 2.55 13.77
C ALA A 291 14.14 3.88 13.01
N GLU A 292 14.16 3.80 11.69
CA GLU A 292 14.26 4.90 10.74
C GLU A 292 12.89 5.54 10.45
N ALA A 293 11.78 4.92 10.86
CA ALA A 293 10.45 5.45 10.59
C ALA A 293 10.22 6.80 11.28
N PRO A 294 9.67 7.80 10.57
CA PRO A 294 9.47 9.14 11.12
C PRO A 294 8.43 9.16 12.27
N GLY A 295 7.50 8.22 12.29
CA GLY A 295 6.35 8.19 13.21
C GLY A 295 6.67 7.90 14.69
N ARG A 296 7.94 7.74 15.10
CA ARG A 296 8.34 7.51 16.50
C ARG A 296 7.64 6.31 17.15
N GLY A 297 7.48 5.22 16.39
CA GLY A 297 6.76 4.02 16.86
C GLY A 297 5.23 4.13 16.81
N PHE A 298 4.69 5.19 16.20
CA PHE A 298 3.28 5.36 15.89
C PHE A 298 3.01 5.34 14.38
N HIS A 299 1.78 4.98 14.03
CA HIS A 299 1.29 4.92 12.66
C HIS A 299 -0.12 5.50 12.58
N TRP A 300 -0.40 6.30 11.56
CA TRP A 300 -1.73 6.86 11.28
C TRP A 300 -1.97 6.95 9.78
N GLY A 301 -3.24 6.93 9.37
CA GLY A 301 -3.64 6.98 7.97
C GLY A 301 -3.81 8.41 7.44
N MET A 302 -3.75 8.57 6.11
CA MET A 302 -3.92 9.86 5.43
C MET A 302 -5.30 10.51 5.64
N ALA A 303 -6.33 9.73 5.98
CA ALA A 303 -7.69 10.23 6.18
C ALA A 303 -7.98 10.65 7.64
N THR A 304 -7.02 10.47 8.56
CA THR A 304 -7.11 10.93 9.95
C THR A 304 -7.34 12.45 10.08
N PRO A 305 -6.60 13.33 9.40
CA PRO A 305 -6.75 14.79 9.54
C PRO A 305 -7.95 15.41 8.83
N SER A 306 -8.86 14.61 8.25
CA SER A 306 -10.04 15.12 7.55
C SER A 306 -10.83 16.11 8.42
N PRO A 307 -11.09 17.35 7.95
CA PRO A 307 -11.83 18.35 8.74
C PRO A 307 -13.34 18.05 8.80
N VAL A 308 -13.84 17.25 7.85
CA VAL A 308 -15.27 16.91 7.74
C VAL A 308 -15.58 15.62 8.47
N LEU A 309 -14.81 14.56 8.18
CA LEU A 309 -15.06 13.23 8.72
C LEU A 309 -13.74 12.43 8.77
N PRO A 310 -13.08 12.40 9.94
CA PRO A 310 -11.89 11.58 10.19
C PRO A 310 -12.18 10.09 9.94
N ARG A 311 -11.31 9.44 9.15
CA ARG A 311 -11.44 8.00 8.79
C ARG A 311 -10.17 7.21 9.04
N GLY A 312 -9.41 7.63 10.04
CA GLY A 312 -8.26 6.92 10.53
C GLY A 312 -8.03 7.15 12.02
N THR A 313 -7.14 6.35 12.59
CA THR A 313 -6.74 6.42 13.98
C THR A 313 -5.21 6.35 14.08
N ARG A 314 -4.65 6.80 15.19
CA ARG A 314 -3.24 6.58 15.51
C ARG A 314 -3.11 5.30 16.32
N ILE A 315 -2.29 4.39 15.82
CA ILE A 315 -1.93 3.14 16.51
C ILE A 315 -0.47 3.19 16.95
N LYS A 316 -0.18 2.58 18.09
CA LYS A 316 1.19 2.36 18.56
C LYS A 316 1.68 1.02 18.00
N VAL A 317 2.73 1.05 17.18
CA VAL A 317 3.32 -0.14 16.56
C VAL A 317 4.67 -0.52 17.18
N GLY A 318 5.28 0.42 17.92
CA GLY A 318 6.61 0.28 18.52
C GLY A 318 7.71 0.26 17.48
N THR A 319 8.94 0.02 17.93
CA THR A 319 10.10 -0.19 17.04
C THR A 319 10.61 -1.60 17.26
N THR A 320 10.76 -2.38 16.18
CA THR A 320 11.18 -3.79 16.29
C THR A 320 12.51 -4.09 15.61
N GLY A 321 13.07 -3.17 14.84
CA GLY A 321 14.36 -3.34 14.18
C GLY A 321 14.68 -2.20 13.23
N SER A 322 15.83 -2.31 12.56
CA SER A 322 16.15 -1.45 11.41
C SER A 322 15.27 -1.78 10.21
N LEU A 323 15.16 -0.84 9.28
CA LEU A 323 14.49 -1.01 8.00
C LEU A 323 15.05 -2.22 7.22
N GLU A 324 16.37 -2.38 7.22
CA GLU A 324 17.04 -3.50 6.55
C GLU A 324 16.63 -4.85 7.17
N GLN A 325 16.57 -4.96 8.50
CA GLN A 325 16.12 -6.19 9.17
C GLN A 325 14.67 -6.53 8.85
N ILE A 326 13.79 -5.52 8.79
CA ILE A 326 12.39 -5.72 8.45
C ILE A 326 12.26 -6.19 6.99
N LEU A 327 12.99 -5.58 6.07
CA LEU A 327 12.83 -5.82 4.64
C LEU A 327 13.63 -7.02 4.12
N ARG A 328 14.93 -7.10 4.43
CA ARG A 328 15.90 -8.08 3.91
C ARG A 328 16.46 -9.03 4.96
N GLY A 329 16.26 -8.72 6.24
CA GLY A 329 16.78 -9.52 7.34
C GLY A 329 18.23 -9.18 7.75
N PRO A 330 18.88 -10.03 8.56
CA PRO A 330 18.33 -11.27 9.11
C PRO A 330 17.14 -10.99 10.05
N ALA A 331 16.17 -11.89 10.06
CA ALA A 331 15.03 -11.77 10.96
C ALA A 331 15.47 -11.95 12.42
N LYS A 332 14.99 -11.08 13.31
CA LYS A 332 15.20 -11.18 14.76
C LYS A 332 13.94 -11.64 15.52
N LEU A 333 12.82 -11.76 14.82
CA LEU A 333 11.52 -12.16 15.33
C LEU A 333 11.04 -13.40 14.55
N ASP A 334 10.21 -14.21 15.21
CA ASP A 334 9.62 -15.45 14.68
C ASP A 334 8.14 -15.28 14.28
N ASP A 335 7.61 -14.06 14.34
CA ASP A 335 6.21 -13.72 14.04
C ASP A 335 5.97 -13.36 12.56
N GLY A 336 7.02 -13.46 11.72
CA GLY A 336 6.97 -13.15 10.29
C GLY A 336 6.93 -11.65 9.96
N THR A 337 7.20 -10.76 10.92
CA THR A 337 7.23 -9.30 10.69
C THR A 337 8.61 -8.76 10.28
N HIS A 338 9.64 -9.61 10.28
CA HIS A 338 10.99 -9.30 9.77
C HIS A 338 11.33 -10.15 8.55
N ASN A 339 12.34 -9.72 7.79
CA ASN A 339 12.82 -10.35 6.56
C ASN A 339 11.69 -10.66 5.57
N LEU A 340 10.90 -9.65 5.22
CA LEU A 340 9.75 -9.80 4.32
C LEU A 340 10.14 -10.35 2.94
N LEU A 341 11.30 -9.94 2.40
CA LEU A 341 11.84 -10.49 1.15
C LEU A 341 12.16 -11.98 1.31
N GLY A 342 12.88 -12.36 2.38
CA GLY A 342 13.22 -13.75 2.64
C GLY A 342 12.00 -14.63 2.85
N ALA A 343 10.93 -14.11 3.47
CA ALA A 343 9.66 -14.81 3.61
C ALA A 343 9.02 -15.09 2.23
N LEU A 344 9.01 -14.10 1.33
CA LEU A 344 8.52 -14.26 -0.04
C LEU A 344 9.34 -15.30 -0.81
N GLN A 345 10.67 -15.19 -0.80
CA GLN A 345 11.56 -16.13 -1.49
C GLN A 345 11.44 -17.55 -0.94
N THR A 346 11.31 -17.71 0.38
CA THR A 346 11.13 -19.02 1.04
C THR A 346 9.78 -19.64 0.65
N SER A 347 8.72 -18.83 0.63
CA SER A 347 7.40 -19.28 0.19
C SER A 347 7.43 -19.69 -1.28
N MET A 348 8.03 -18.89 -2.16
CA MET A 348 8.23 -19.20 -3.57
C MET A 348 9.02 -20.51 -3.74
N GLY A 349 10.07 -20.71 -2.95
CA GLY A 349 10.84 -21.96 -2.89
C GLY A 349 10.01 -23.19 -2.55
N THR A 350 9.15 -23.05 -1.53
CA THR A 350 8.31 -24.14 -1.03
C THR A 350 7.16 -24.46 -1.99
N LEU A 351 6.66 -23.46 -2.72
CA LEU A 351 5.57 -23.61 -3.68
C LEU A 351 6.07 -23.99 -5.08
N GLY A 352 7.38 -23.89 -5.34
CA GLY A 352 8.00 -24.18 -6.64
C GLY A 352 7.85 -23.07 -7.67
N ALA A 353 7.56 -21.84 -7.23
CA ALA A 353 7.35 -20.68 -8.08
C ALA A 353 8.65 -19.87 -8.23
N LYS A 354 9.20 -19.79 -9.44
CA LYS A 354 10.47 -19.09 -9.71
C LYS A 354 10.29 -17.59 -9.89
N THR A 355 9.11 -17.14 -10.32
CA THR A 355 8.82 -15.73 -10.62
C THR A 355 7.54 -15.28 -9.92
N ILE A 356 7.33 -13.97 -9.77
CA ILE A 356 6.04 -13.40 -9.31
C ILE A 356 4.87 -13.93 -10.14
N LYS A 357 5.06 -14.11 -11.45
CA LYS A 357 4.03 -14.69 -12.33
C LYS A 357 3.70 -16.13 -12.02
N GLU A 358 4.70 -16.96 -11.76
CA GLU A 358 4.47 -18.33 -11.33
C GLU A 358 3.83 -18.38 -9.94
N MET A 359 4.18 -17.45 -9.04
CA MET A 359 3.58 -17.34 -7.71
C MET A 359 2.08 -17.02 -7.80
N GLN A 360 1.64 -16.21 -8.77
CA GLN A 360 0.23 -15.92 -9.03
C GLN A 360 -0.57 -17.13 -9.55
N GLN A 361 0.08 -18.24 -9.91
CA GLN A 361 -0.57 -19.47 -10.41
C GLN A 361 -0.62 -20.59 -9.37
N VAL A 362 -0.09 -20.38 -8.16
CA VAL A 362 -0.11 -21.40 -7.11
C VAL A 362 -1.53 -21.65 -6.63
N GLU A 363 -1.80 -22.88 -6.18
CA GLU A 363 -3.11 -23.23 -5.65
C GLU A 363 -3.36 -22.53 -4.31
N VAL A 364 -4.58 -21.99 -4.17
CA VAL A 364 -5.07 -21.31 -2.97
C VAL A 364 -6.32 -22.04 -2.49
N VAL A 365 -6.35 -22.36 -1.20
CA VAL A 365 -7.48 -23.05 -0.56
C VAL A 365 -8.12 -22.19 0.52
N ILE A 366 -9.42 -22.39 0.74
CA ILE A 366 -10.14 -21.77 1.87
C ILE A 366 -9.83 -22.57 3.14
N ALA A 367 -9.13 -21.94 4.08
CA ALA A 367 -8.57 -22.55 5.29
C ALA A 367 -8.84 -21.69 6.55
N PRO A 368 -10.11 -21.54 6.98
CA PRO A 368 -10.46 -20.66 8.11
C PRO A 368 -9.87 -21.12 9.46
N SER A 369 -9.44 -22.38 9.57
CA SER A 369 -8.80 -22.94 10.77
C SER A 369 -7.31 -22.60 10.89
N LEU A 370 -6.68 -22.00 9.87
CA LEU A 370 -5.23 -21.77 9.82
C LEU A 370 -4.71 -20.96 11.02
N LEU A 371 -5.51 -20.01 11.53
CA LEU A 371 -5.15 -19.17 12.67
C LEU A 371 -5.35 -19.84 14.04
N THR A 372 -6.00 -20.99 14.11
CA THR A 372 -6.37 -21.65 15.36
C THR A 372 -5.77 -23.04 15.51
N GLU A 373 -5.60 -23.77 14.41
CA GLU A 373 -5.08 -25.14 14.38
C GLU A 373 -3.64 -25.21 14.94
N GLY A 374 -3.48 -25.92 16.06
CA GLY A 374 -2.18 -26.09 16.72
C GLY A 374 -1.60 -24.82 17.38
N LYS A 375 -2.34 -23.71 17.45
CA LYS A 375 -1.83 -22.41 17.95
C LYS A 375 -2.10 -22.13 19.43
N VAL A 376 -2.62 -23.09 20.19
CA VAL A 376 -3.03 -22.90 21.60
C VAL A 376 -1.86 -22.40 22.46
N TYR A 377 -0.70 -23.05 22.40
CA TYR A 377 0.46 -22.65 23.20
C TYR A 377 1.05 -21.32 22.76
N GLN A 378 1.09 -21.05 21.45
CA GLN A 378 1.57 -19.77 20.91
C GLN A 378 0.73 -18.60 21.44
N LYS A 379 -0.61 -18.75 21.45
CA LYS A 379 -1.51 -17.73 22.00
C LYS A 379 -1.42 -17.60 23.52
N ALA A 380 -1.31 -18.72 24.24
CA ALA A 380 -1.20 -18.71 25.69
C ALA A 380 0.09 -18.04 26.19
N GLN A 381 1.17 -18.12 25.40
CA GLN A 381 2.50 -17.62 25.77
C GLN A 381 2.88 -16.30 25.08
N GLN A 382 2.05 -15.78 24.16
CA GLN A 382 2.37 -14.59 23.35
C GLN A 382 3.70 -14.78 22.57
N LEU A 383 3.73 -15.81 21.71
CA LEU A 383 4.88 -16.19 20.90
C LEU A 383 4.45 -16.49 19.45
N GLY A 384 5.35 -16.30 18.47
CA GLY A 384 5.12 -16.64 17.06
C GLY A 384 3.82 -16.03 16.50
N MET A 385 2.91 -16.87 15.98
CA MET A 385 1.62 -16.41 15.41
C MET A 385 0.57 -16.04 16.47
N GLY A 386 0.87 -16.25 17.75
CA GLY A 386 0.05 -15.81 18.88
C GLY A 386 0.46 -14.46 19.46
N LYS A 387 1.43 -13.80 18.80
CA LYS A 387 2.10 -12.51 19.09
C LYS A 387 2.45 -12.23 20.53
#